data_AF-A2G021-F1
#
_entry.id   AF-A2G021-F1
#
_cell.length_a   1.000
_cell.length_b   1.000
_cell.length_c   1.000
_cell.angle_alpha   90.00
_cell.angle_beta   90.00
_cell.angle_gamma   90.00
#
_symmetry.space_group_name_H-M   'P 1'
#
loop_
_entity.id
_entity.type
_entity.pdbx_description
1 polymer ?
#
loop_
_entity_poly.entity_id
_entity_poly.type
_entity_poly.pdbx_seq_one_letter_code
_entity_poly.pdbx_strand_id
1 'polypeptide(L)'
;MTDKVSALEEELESLAGLDEIPEEALTQAIDHTSEFFNEYVTPRLELQTLSQIHDDVENEQYENKNKKRRALGEKMPPEIAGVMAHAYQEFYAGNNANAIHYANDARRTLPNAPEPYEILAEIAKSEDDFENALTFTKKAAERARDAMEVWQDCYSLAMRLNRPEEAASYLREAAKSSPDQIDCLVQLTHLLRQM
;
A
#
# COMPACT_ATOMS: atom_id res chain seq x y z
N MET A 1 -4.34 38.02 -2.98
CA MET A 1 -5.43 37.01 -3.12
C MET A 1 -6.77 37.69 -3.06
N THR A 2 -7.05 38.44 -1.98
CA THR A 2 -8.21 39.35 -1.88
C THR A 2 -8.31 40.24 -3.11
N ASP A 3 -7.21 40.85 -3.54
CA ASP A 3 -7.27 41.89 -4.58
C ASP A 3 -7.69 41.37 -5.97
N LYS A 4 -7.31 40.14 -6.36
CA LYS A 4 -7.73 39.54 -7.65
C LYS A 4 -9.16 39.00 -7.60
N VAL A 5 -9.58 38.46 -6.45
CA VAL A 5 -10.96 37.97 -6.24
C VAL A 5 -11.92 39.15 -6.16
N SER A 6 -11.56 40.20 -5.42
CA SER A 6 -12.32 41.44 -5.32
C SER A 6 -12.43 42.15 -6.68
N ALA A 7 -11.38 42.13 -7.51
CA ALA A 7 -11.44 42.67 -8.87
C ALA A 7 -12.41 41.88 -9.77
N LEU A 8 -12.41 40.55 -9.69
CA LEU A 8 -13.37 39.70 -10.42
C LEU A 8 -14.81 39.87 -9.93
N GLU A 9 -15.01 40.03 -8.62
CA GLU A 9 -16.32 40.30 -8.04
C GLU A 9 -16.88 41.64 -8.51
N GLU A 10 -16.05 42.69 -8.49
CA GLU A 10 -16.43 44.04 -8.93
C GLU A 10 -16.75 44.10 -10.43
N GLU A 11 -16.00 43.34 -11.25
CA GLU A 11 -16.21 43.20 -12.69
C GLU A 11 -17.55 42.47 -12.99
N LEU A 12 -17.83 41.36 -12.31
CA LEU A 12 -19.08 40.60 -12.42
C LEU A 12 -20.30 41.39 -11.94
N GLU A 13 -20.16 42.16 -10.86
CA GLU A 13 -21.23 42.99 -10.31
C GLU A 13 -21.56 44.17 -11.24
N SER A 14 -20.55 44.70 -11.95
CA SER A 14 -20.77 45.70 -13.01
C SER A 14 -21.53 45.13 -14.22
N LEU A 15 -21.23 43.89 -14.61
CA LEU A 15 -21.89 43.21 -15.74
C LEU A 15 -23.34 42.82 -15.41
N ALA A 16 -23.63 42.49 -14.14
CA ALA A 16 -24.97 42.14 -13.68
C ALA A 16 -25.96 43.31 -13.70
N GLY A 17 -25.49 44.56 -13.78
CA GLY A 17 -26.31 45.77 -13.83
C GLY A 17 -26.71 46.26 -15.22
N LEU A 18 -26.27 45.58 -16.29
CA LEU A 18 -26.56 45.96 -17.67
C LEU A 18 -27.77 45.19 -18.23
N ASP A 19 -28.72 45.90 -18.84
CA ASP A 19 -29.90 45.30 -19.49
C ASP A 19 -29.53 44.47 -20.74
N GLU A 20 -28.42 44.83 -21.41
CA GLU A 20 -27.76 44.04 -22.46
C GLU A 20 -26.25 44.03 -22.22
N ILE A 21 -25.67 42.83 -22.06
CA ILE A 21 -24.23 42.66 -21.83
C ILE A 21 -23.52 42.60 -23.20
N PRO A 22 -22.52 43.45 -23.47
CA PRO A 22 -21.74 43.39 -24.70
C PRO A 22 -20.98 42.05 -24.81
N GLU A 23 -20.98 41.43 -26.00
CA GLU A 23 -20.25 40.16 -26.25
C GLU A 23 -18.75 40.26 -25.92
N GLU A 24 -18.13 41.42 -26.17
CA GLU A 24 -16.71 41.65 -25.87
C GLU A 24 -16.43 41.63 -24.37
N ALA A 25 -17.34 42.16 -23.55
CA ALA A 25 -17.22 42.15 -22.09
C ALA A 25 -17.47 40.74 -21.52
N LEU A 26 -18.38 39.98 -22.13
CA LEU A 26 -18.62 38.58 -21.78
C LEU A 26 -17.37 37.72 -22.08
N THR A 27 -16.72 37.97 -23.21
CA THR A 27 -15.52 37.23 -23.65
C THR A 27 -14.33 37.53 -22.73
N GLN A 28 -14.12 38.80 -22.36
CA GLN A 28 -13.08 39.18 -21.40
C GLN A 28 -13.29 38.56 -20.01
N ALA A 29 -14.54 38.53 -19.53
CA ALA A 29 -14.87 37.89 -18.26
C ALA A 29 -14.61 36.37 -18.30
N ILE A 30 -14.91 35.71 -19.43
CA ILE A 30 -14.63 34.28 -19.62
C ILE A 30 -13.12 34.00 -19.63
N ASP A 31 -12.34 34.85 -20.29
CA ASP A 31 -10.89 34.70 -20.37
C ASP A 31 -10.25 34.91 -18.98
N HIS A 32 -10.59 35.98 -18.26
CA HIS A 32 -10.07 36.23 -16.92
C HIS A 32 -10.46 35.15 -15.91
N THR A 33 -11.70 34.66 -15.95
CA THR A 33 -12.14 33.58 -15.07
C THR A 33 -11.43 32.26 -15.38
N SER A 34 -11.21 31.96 -16.67
CA SER A 34 -10.44 30.79 -17.10
C SER A 34 -8.97 30.88 -16.69
N GLU A 35 -8.35 32.05 -16.80
CA GLU A 35 -6.96 32.30 -16.40
C GLU A 35 -6.80 32.17 -14.88
N PHE A 36 -7.72 32.74 -14.10
CA PHE A 36 -7.75 32.58 -12.65
C PHE A 36 -7.91 31.10 -12.23
N PHE A 37 -8.81 30.36 -12.89
CA PHE A 37 -9.04 28.94 -12.60
C PHE A 37 -7.78 28.11 -12.88
N ASN A 38 -7.13 28.35 -14.01
CA ASN A 38 -5.94 27.61 -14.45
C ASN A 38 -4.68 27.98 -13.64
N GLU A 39 -4.50 29.24 -13.26
CA GLU A 39 -3.31 29.71 -12.55
C GLU A 39 -3.37 29.40 -11.05
N TYR A 40 -4.57 29.34 -10.45
CA TYR A 40 -4.71 29.25 -8.99
C TYR A 40 -5.50 28.06 -8.47
N VAL A 41 -6.59 27.68 -9.14
CA VAL A 41 -7.47 26.62 -8.64
C VAL A 41 -6.92 25.24 -8.96
N THR A 42 -6.50 25.01 -10.20
CA THR A 42 -5.93 23.72 -10.63
C THR A 42 -4.64 23.36 -9.88
N PRO A 43 -3.61 24.23 -9.73
CA PRO A 43 -2.36 23.83 -9.08
C PRO A 43 -2.56 23.57 -7.58
N ARG A 44 -3.49 24.28 -6.94
CA ARG A 44 -3.80 24.07 -5.52
C ARG A 44 -4.55 22.78 -5.27
N LEU A 45 -5.49 22.44 -6.15
CA LEU A 45 -6.20 21.17 -6.09
C LEU A 45 -5.24 20.00 -6.38
N GLU A 46 -4.31 20.16 -7.31
CA GLU A 46 -3.23 19.19 -7.58
C GLU A 46 -2.31 19.02 -6.38
N LEU A 47 -1.88 20.11 -5.73
CA LEU A 47 -1.05 20.03 -4.52
C LEU A 47 -1.78 19.38 -3.35
N GLN A 48 -3.07 19.69 -3.17
CA GLN A 48 -3.88 19.11 -2.11
C GLN A 48 -4.14 17.61 -2.35
N THR A 49 -4.43 17.22 -3.59
CA THR A 49 -4.60 15.80 -3.95
C THR A 49 -3.28 15.05 -3.83
N LEU A 50 -2.14 15.63 -4.25
CA LEU A 50 -0.82 15.02 -4.05
C LEU A 50 -0.47 14.85 -2.58
N SER A 51 -0.79 15.83 -1.73
CA SER A 51 -0.59 15.73 -0.28
C SER A 51 -1.48 14.64 0.34
N GLN A 52 -2.76 14.58 -0.04
CA GLN A 52 -3.68 13.54 0.44
C GLN A 52 -3.23 12.14 -0.01
N ILE A 53 -2.80 12.00 -1.26
CA ILE A 53 -2.23 10.74 -1.77
C ILE A 53 -0.97 10.36 -0.98
N HIS A 54 -0.10 11.31 -0.67
CA HIS A 54 1.10 11.04 0.13
C HIS A 54 0.74 10.57 1.55
N ASP A 55 -0.19 11.26 2.20
CA ASP A 55 -0.65 10.93 3.56
C ASP A 55 -1.37 9.57 3.60
N ASP A 56 -2.14 9.24 2.55
CA ASP A 56 -2.83 7.96 2.42
C ASP A 56 -1.83 6.82 2.17
N VAL A 57 -0.82 7.03 1.33
CA VAL A 57 0.25 6.04 1.08
C VAL A 57 1.10 5.78 2.33
N GLU A 58 1.46 6.84 3.08
CA GLU A 58 2.19 6.67 4.34
C GLU A 58 1.35 5.94 5.39
N ASN A 59 0.07 6.30 5.55
CA ASN A 59 -0.83 5.63 6.48
C ASN A 59 -1.10 4.17 6.10
N GLU A 60 -1.27 3.85 4.82
CA GLU A 60 -1.42 2.46 4.35
C GLU A 60 -0.17 1.62 4.66
N GLN A 61 1.03 2.17 4.50
CA GLN A 61 2.27 1.47 4.83
C GLN A 61 2.41 1.21 6.34
N TYR A 62 2.00 2.17 7.19
CA TYR A 62 2.02 2.01 8.64
C TYR A 62 0.94 1.06 9.15
N GLU A 63 -0.26 1.11 8.59
CA GLU A 63 -1.35 0.19 8.93
C GLU A 63 -1.04 -1.25 8.49
N ASN A 64 -0.48 -1.46 7.29
CA ASN A 64 -0.10 -2.79 6.81
C ASN A 64 0.99 -3.43 7.69
N LYS A 65 1.97 -2.66 8.18
CA LYS A 65 2.99 -3.16 9.12
C LYS A 65 2.41 -3.59 10.46
N ASN A 66 1.41 -2.88 10.97
CA ASN A 66 0.75 -3.22 12.23
C ASN A 66 -0.30 -4.34 12.08
N LYS A 67 -0.91 -4.49 10.91
CA LYS A 67 -1.83 -5.58 10.57
C LYS A 67 -1.10 -6.91 10.35
N LYS A 68 0.06 -6.92 9.68
CA LYS A 68 0.92 -8.12 9.53
C LYS A 68 1.34 -8.73 10.88
N ARG A 69 1.69 -7.88 11.86
CA ARG A 69 2.00 -8.32 13.23
C ARG A 69 0.79 -8.90 13.98
N ARG A 70 -0.43 -8.61 13.52
CA ARG A 70 -1.69 -9.16 14.06
C ARG A 70 -2.13 -10.43 13.31
N ALA A 71 -1.88 -10.53 12.00
CA ALA A 71 -2.17 -11.73 11.22
C ALA A 71 -1.42 -12.97 11.73
N LEU A 72 -0.19 -12.82 12.23
CA LEU A 72 0.54 -13.94 12.83
C LEU A 72 -0.03 -14.41 14.19
N GLY A 73 -1.07 -13.74 14.71
CA GLY A 73 -2.03 -14.29 15.69
C GLY A 73 -1.50 -14.59 17.09
N GLU A 74 -0.19 -14.62 17.31
CA GLU A 74 0.42 -14.93 18.59
C GLU A 74 1.35 -13.80 19.03
N LYS A 75 1.35 -13.54 20.35
CA LYS A 75 2.51 -12.88 20.95
C LYS A 75 3.70 -13.75 20.59
N MET A 76 4.64 -13.18 19.83
CA MET A 76 5.88 -13.83 19.41
C MET A 76 6.40 -14.76 20.52
N PRO A 77 6.65 -16.05 20.24
CA PRO A 77 6.99 -17.01 21.27
C PRO A 77 8.18 -16.52 22.09
N PRO A 78 8.10 -16.54 23.44
CA PRO A 78 9.13 -15.95 24.30
C PRO A 78 10.52 -16.58 24.08
N GLU A 79 10.57 -17.82 23.61
CA GLU A 79 11.79 -18.57 23.32
C GLU A 79 12.62 -17.95 22.18
N ILE A 80 11.95 -17.36 21.18
CA ILE A 80 12.61 -16.74 20.03
C ILE A 80 12.51 -15.22 20.04
N ALA A 81 11.71 -14.63 20.93
CA ALA A 81 11.43 -13.19 20.93
C ALA A 81 12.69 -12.32 21.01
N GLY A 82 13.66 -12.69 21.86
CA GLY A 82 14.92 -11.96 21.97
C GLY A 82 15.77 -12.05 20.70
N VAL A 83 15.90 -13.25 20.14
CA VAL A 83 16.68 -13.49 18.91
C VAL A 83 16.04 -12.81 17.70
N MET A 84 14.71 -12.87 17.60
CA MET A 84 13.95 -12.19 16.55
C MET A 84 14.06 -10.67 16.67
N ALA A 85 14.05 -10.11 17.88
CA ALA A 85 14.28 -8.67 18.07
C ALA A 85 15.62 -8.22 17.50
N HIS A 86 16.69 -9.00 17.72
CA HIS A 86 17.99 -8.75 17.09
C HIS A 86 17.94 -8.90 15.56
N ALA A 87 17.23 -9.91 15.05
CA ALA A 87 17.07 -10.11 13.61
C ALA A 87 16.42 -8.88 12.94
N TYR A 88 15.31 -8.36 13.51
CA TYR A 88 14.65 -7.16 13.00
C TYR A 88 15.54 -5.91 13.12
N GLN A 89 16.25 -5.75 14.24
CA GLN A 89 17.16 -4.63 14.43
C GLN A 89 18.26 -4.60 13.36
N GLU A 90 18.89 -5.74 13.08
CA GLU A 90 19.92 -5.84 12.05
C GLU A 90 19.35 -5.63 10.64
N PHE A 91 18.14 -6.14 10.36
CA PHE A 91 17.47 -5.90 9.08
C PHE A 91 17.22 -4.41 8.85
N TYR A 92 16.66 -3.70 9.84
CA TYR A 92 16.45 -2.25 9.73
C TYR A 92 17.74 -1.44 9.70
N ALA A 93 18.84 -1.98 10.24
CA ALA A 93 20.18 -1.40 10.09
C ALA A 93 20.80 -1.64 8.71
N GLY A 94 20.16 -2.44 7.84
CA GLY A 94 20.69 -2.83 6.53
C GLY A 94 21.70 -3.98 6.56
N ASN A 95 21.90 -4.61 7.72
CA ASN A 95 22.83 -5.72 7.91
C ASN A 95 22.14 -7.06 7.63
N ASN A 96 21.75 -7.29 6.37
CA ASN A 96 21.01 -8.50 5.95
C ASN A 96 21.70 -9.81 6.37
N ALA A 97 23.03 -9.88 6.30
CA ALA A 97 23.79 -11.07 6.70
C ALA A 97 23.58 -11.46 8.18
N ASN A 98 23.59 -10.47 9.09
CA ASN A 98 23.34 -10.71 10.51
C ASN A 98 21.87 -11.02 10.77
N ALA A 99 20.96 -10.33 10.08
CA ALA A 99 19.53 -10.61 10.19
C ALA A 99 19.20 -12.05 9.78
N ILE A 100 19.78 -12.53 8.68
CA ILE A 100 19.69 -13.93 8.23
C ILE A 100 20.27 -14.89 9.28
N HIS A 101 21.40 -14.55 9.90
CA HIS A 101 22.01 -15.36 10.94
C HIS A 101 21.06 -15.55 12.14
N TYR A 102 20.52 -14.46 12.69
CA TYR A 102 19.58 -14.52 13.81
C TYR A 102 18.26 -15.20 13.43
N ALA A 103 17.73 -14.96 12.24
CA ALA A 103 16.53 -15.65 11.75
C ALA A 103 16.74 -17.17 11.65
N ASN A 104 17.89 -17.62 11.16
CA ASN A 104 18.21 -19.04 11.12
C ASN A 104 18.38 -19.66 12.50
N ASP A 105 18.92 -18.90 13.46
CA ASP A 105 19.02 -19.35 14.86
C ASP A 105 17.64 -19.45 15.51
N ALA A 106 16.75 -18.47 15.30
CA ALA A 106 15.36 -18.57 15.73
C ALA A 106 14.66 -19.79 15.12
N ARG A 107 14.89 -20.09 13.84
CA ARG A 107 14.34 -21.27 13.16
C ARG A 107 14.90 -22.59 13.69
N ARG A 108 16.14 -22.62 14.19
CA ARG A 108 16.72 -23.79 14.85
C ARG A 108 16.07 -24.04 16.22
N THR A 109 15.78 -22.97 16.94
CA THR A 109 15.13 -23.03 18.26
C THR A 109 13.66 -23.42 18.15
N LEU A 110 12.93 -22.80 17.21
CA LEU A 110 11.50 -23.05 17.00
C LEU A 110 11.18 -23.17 15.48
N PRO A 111 11.32 -24.37 14.89
CA PRO A 111 11.13 -24.57 13.44
C PRO A 111 9.71 -24.33 12.91
N ASN A 112 8.72 -24.36 13.81
CA ASN A 112 7.32 -24.14 13.49
C ASN A 112 6.90 -22.67 13.65
N ALA A 113 7.79 -21.80 14.12
CA ALA A 113 7.52 -20.38 14.20
C ALA A 113 7.46 -19.78 12.79
N PRO A 114 6.41 -19.03 12.45
CA PRO A 114 6.32 -18.34 11.16
C PRO A 114 7.22 -17.09 11.06
N GLU A 115 7.54 -16.41 12.17
CA GLU A 115 8.27 -15.13 12.20
C GLU A 115 9.69 -15.19 11.61
N PRO A 116 10.50 -16.24 11.85
CA PRO A 116 11.80 -16.38 11.18
C PRO A 116 11.69 -16.46 9.66
N TYR A 117 10.59 -16.99 9.13
CA TYR A 117 10.37 -17.06 7.68
C TYR A 117 9.90 -15.71 7.12
N GLU A 118 9.13 -14.94 7.89
CA GLU A 118 8.72 -13.59 7.50
C GLU A 118 9.93 -12.68 7.26
N ILE A 119 10.87 -12.62 8.21
CA ILE A 119 12.05 -11.76 8.04
C ILE A 119 12.96 -12.22 6.90
N LEU A 120 13.10 -13.53 6.69
CA LEU A 120 13.82 -14.06 5.53
C LEU A 120 13.14 -13.69 4.20
N ALA A 121 11.80 -13.67 4.17
CA ALA A 121 11.05 -13.22 3.02
C ALA A 121 11.26 -11.72 2.76
N GLU A 122 11.21 -10.87 3.78
CA GLU A 122 11.43 -9.43 3.65
C GLU A 122 12.86 -9.10 3.21
N ILE A 123 13.87 -9.83 3.70
CA ILE A 123 15.25 -9.73 3.22
C ILE A 123 15.33 -10.10 1.75
N ALA A 124 14.75 -11.23 1.33
CA ALA A 124 14.75 -11.65 -0.07
C ALA A 124 14.02 -10.64 -0.97
N LYS A 125 12.89 -10.06 -0.52
CA LYS A 125 12.19 -8.97 -1.22
C LYS A 125 13.09 -7.73 -1.38
N SER A 126 13.88 -7.38 -0.35
CA SER A 126 14.79 -6.23 -0.40
C SER A 126 15.96 -6.43 -1.37
N GLU A 127 16.28 -7.69 -1.68
CA GLU A 127 17.34 -8.10 -2.62
C GLU A 127 16.78 -8.41 -4.03
N ASP A 128 15.50 -8.10 -4.28
CA ASP A 128 14.76 -8.42 -5.52
C ASP A 128 14.72 -9.92 -5.87
N ASP A 129 15.02 -10.80 -4.90
CA ASP A 129 14.94 -12.25 -5.03
C ASP A 129 13.51 -12.74 -4.72
N PHE A 130 12.61 -12.47 -5.65
CA PHE A 130 11.18 -12.77 -5.49
C PHE A 130 10.88 -14.28 -5.40
N GLU A 131 11.75 -15.15 -5.92
CA GLU A 131 11.61 -16.61 -5.81
C GLU A 131 11.82 -17.09 -4.38
N ASN A 132 12.92 -16.66 -3.77
CA ASN A 132 13.19 -16.99 -2.37
C ASN A 132 12.18 -16.29 -1.45
N ALA A 133 11.80 -15.04 -1.76
CA ALA A 133 10.74 -14.36 -1.04
C ALA A 133 9.44 -15.15 -1.04
N LEU A 134 8.99 -15.66 -2.20
CA LEU A 134 7.78 -16.48 -2.30
C LEU A 134 7.92 -17.77 -1.49
N THR A 135 9.07 -18.43 -1.58
CA THR A 135 9.36 -19.67 -0.85
C THR A 135 9.29 -19.47 0.66
N PHE A 136 9.85 -18.38 1.19
CA PHE A 136 9.83 -18.09 2.62
C PHE A 136 8.44 -17.61 3.08
N THR A 137 7.79 -16.75 2.31
CA THR A 137 6.43 -16.27 2.62
C THR A 137 5.45 -17.43 2.71
N LYS A 138 5.52 -18.38 1.77
CA LYS A 138 4.69 -19.59 1.80
C LYS A 138 4.92 -20.43 3.06
N LYS A 139 6.18 -20.61 3.47
CA LYS A 139 6.51 -21.34 4.71
C LYS A 139 5.97 -20.63 5.95
N ALA A 140 5.98 -19.29 5.95
CA ALA A 140 5.35 -18.51 7.01
C ALA A 140 3.83 -18.73 7.04
N ALA A 141 3.17 -18.64 5.87
CA ALA A 141 1.72 -18.83 5.75
C ALA A 141 1.26 -20.22 6.20
N GLU A 142 1.99 -21.27 5.84
CA GLU A 142 1.70 -22.66 6.26
C GLU A 142 1.77 -22.88 7.78
N ARG A 143 2.47 -22.00 8.51
CA ARG A 143 2.69 -22.09 9.96
C ARG A 143 1.86 -21.09 10.77
N ALA A 144 1.33 -20.06 10.11
CA ALA A 144 0.53 -19.03 10.75
C ALA A 144 -0.89 -19.54 11.03
N ARG A 145 -1.45 -19.13 12.18
CA ARG A 145 -2.83 -19.47 12.56
C ARG A 145 -3.88 -18.67 11.78
N ASP A 146 -3.57 -17.40 11.48
CA ASP A 146 -4.37 -16.52 10.63
C ASP A 146 -3.51 -16.04 9.45
N ALA A 147 -3.44 -16.89 8.44
CA ALA A 147 -2.50 -16.74 7.35
C ALA A 147 -3.03 -15.89 6.19
N MET A 148 -4.23 -15.30 6.29
CA MET A 148 -4.87 -14.68 5.12
C MET A 148 -4.00 -13.60 4.48
N GLU A 149 -3.47 -12.66 5.28
CA GLU A 149 -2.58 -11.60 4.78
C GLU A 149 -1.28 -12.19 4.21
N VAL A 150 -0.75 -13.25 4.83
CA VAL A 150 0.49 -13.91 4.38
C VAL A 150 0.27 -14.66 3.05
N TRP A 151 -0.92 -15.22 2.84
CA TRP A 151 -1.32 -15.81 1.57
C TRP A 151 -1.57 -14.75 0.48
N GLN A 152 -2.09 -13.57 0.84
CA GLN A 152 -2.16 -12.43 -0.08
C GLN A 152 -0.78 -11.94 -0.49
N ASP A 153 0.19 -11.91 0.44
CA ASP A 153 1.58 -11.64 0.12
C ASP A 153 2.14 -12.68 -0.89
N CYS A 154 1.84 -13.97 -0.71
CA CYS A 154 2.21 -15.01 -1.68
C CYS A 154 1.58 -14.77 -3.06
N TYR A 155 0.30 -14.39 -3.10
CA TYR A 155 -0.38 -13.99 -4.33
C TYR A 155 0.34 -12.84 -5.03
N SER A 156 0.67 -11.77 -4.31
CA SER A 156 1.35 -10.60 -4.87
C SER A 156 2.73 -10.94 -5.46
N LEU A 157 3.49 -11.80 -4.78
CA LEU A 157 4.79 -12.28 -5.24
C LEU A 157 4.66 -13.18 -6.48
N ALA A 158 3.67 -14.08 -6.49
CA ALA A 158 3.41 -14.95 -7.63
C ALA A 158 2.99 -14.16 -8.88
N MET A 159 2.19 -13.10 -8.72
CA MET A 159 1.85 -12.19 -9.82
C MET A 159 3.09 -11.45 -10.35
N ARG A 160 3.99 -10.98 -9.49
CA ARG A 160 5.26 -10.36 -9.90
C ARG A 160 6.16 -11.32 -10.67
N LEU A 161 6.16 -12.60 -10.30
CA LEU A 161 6.88 -13.67 -11.01
C LEU A 161 6.16 -14.15 -12.28
N ASN A 162 5.05 -13.53 -12.66
CA ASN A 162 4.24 -13.89 -13.83
C ASN A 162 3.68 -15.32 -13.75
N ARG A 163 3.28 -15.75 -12.56
CA ARG A 163 2.72 -17.08 -12.23
C ARG A 163 1.25 -16.99 -11.79
N PRO A 164 0.32 -16.64 -12.70
CA PRO A 164 -1.09 -16.42 -12.37
C PRO A 164 -1.80 -17.69 -11.86
N GLU A 165 -1.40 -18.88 -12.31
CA GLU A 165 -1.96 -20.15 -11.84
C GLU A 165 -1.66 -20.40 -10.35
N GLU A 166 -0.41 -20.17 -9.93
CA GLU A 166 -0.02 -20.26 -8.53
C GLU A 166 -0.67 -19.15 -7.70
N ALA A 167 -0.72 -17.93 -8.22
CA ALA A 167 -1.40 -16.80 -7.61
C ALA A 167 -2.88 -17.11 -7.28
N ALA A 168 -3.60 -17.76 -8.20
CA ALA A 168 -4.96 -18.21 -7.96
C ALA A 168 -5.04 -19.27 -6.84
N SER A 169 -4.04 -20.15 -6.73
CA SER A 169 -4.00 -21.12 -5.64
C SER A 169 -3.79 -20.46 -4.27
N TYR A 170 -2.93 -19.44 -4.17
CA TYR A 170 -2.69 -18.71 -2.92
C TYR A 170 -3.92 -17.91 -2.47
N LEU A 171 -4.66 -17.28 -3.39
CA LEU A 171 -5.93 -16.61 -3.05
C LEU A 171 -7.00 -17.58 -2.53
N ARG A 172 -7.01 -18.83 -3.01
CA ARG A 172 -7.90 -19.86 -2.45
C ARG A 172 -7.52 -20.22 -1.03
N GLU A 173 -6.23 -20.36 -0.71
CA GLU A 173 -5.78 -20.61 0.65
C GLU A 173 -6.04 -19.41 1.58
N ALA A 174 -5.91 -18.18 1.07
CA ALA A 174 -6.29 -16.97 1.80
C ALA A 174 -7.79 -16.99 2.17
N ALA A 175 -8.66 -17.26 1.19
CA ALA A 175 -10.11 -17.31 1.39
C ALA A 175 -10.55 -18.46 2.32
N LYS A 176 -9.80 -19.57 2.37
CA LYS A 176 -10.05 -20.65 3.34
C LYS A 176 -9.66 -20.25 4.76
N SER A 177 -8.57 -19.49 4.90
CA SER A 177 -8.04 -19.06 6.21
C SER A 177 -9.00 -18.08 6.90
N SER A 178 -9.62 -17.20 6.11
CA SER A 178 -10.59 -16.21 6.61
C SER A 178 -11.84 -16.17 5.71
N PRO A 179 -12.80 -17.09 5.90
CA PRO A 179 -14.00 -17.19 5.05
C PRO A 179 -14.92 -15.96 5.05
N ASP A 180 -14.83 -15.15 6.11
CA ASP A 180 -15.65 -13.95 6.27
C ASP A 180 -15.17 -12.79 5.40
N GLN A 181 -13.96 -12.86 4.83
CA GLN A 181 -13.38 -11.79 4.04
C GLN A 181 -13.61 -11.99 2.55
N ILE A 182 -14.51 -11.17 2.00
CA ILE A 182 -14.96 -11.23 0.60
C ILE A 182 -13.85 -10.78 -0.39
N ASP A 183 -12.89 -9.97 0.06
CA ASP A 183 -11.84 -9.39 -0.79
C ASP A 183 -11.03 -10.45 -1.55
N CYS A 184 -10.62 -11.52 -0.87
CA CYS A 184 -9.86 -12.62 -1.49
C CYS A 184 -10.66 -13.32 -2.59
N LEU A 185 -11.98 -13.47 -2.39
CA LEU A 185 -12.86 -14.07 -3.40
C LEU A 185 -13.04 -13.14 -4.60
N VAL A 186 -13.20 -11.84 -4.38
CA VAL A 186 -13.28 -10.84 -5.46
C VAL A 186 -12.00 -10.85 -6.29
N GLN A 187 -10.83 -10.79 -5.64
CA GLN A 187 -9.53 -10.86 -6.32
C GLN A 187 -9.37 -12.16 -7.12
N LEU A 188 -9.79 -13.30 -6.55
CA LEU A 188 -9.74 -14.59 -7.24
C LEU A 188 -10.65 -14.60 -8.48
N THR A 189 -11.88 -14.09 -8.37
CA THR A 189 -12.79 -14.04 -9.52
C THR A 189 -12.29 -13.11 -10.62
N HIS A 190 -11.63 -12.01 -10.26
CA HIS A 190 -11.02 -11.10 -11.23
C HIS A 190 -9.87 -11.77 -11.98
N LEU A 191 -8.95 -12.41 -11.24
CA LEU A 191 -7.81 -13.12 -11.81
C LEU A 191 -8.26 -14.24 -12.76
N LEU A 192 -9.23 -15.05 -12.35
CA LEU A 192 -9.75 -16.16 -13.17
C LEU A 192 -10.48 -15.71 -14.44
N ARG A 193 -10.94 -14.45 -14.52
CA ARG A 193 -11.53 -13.89 -15.74
C ARG A 193 -10.49 -13.38 -16.74
N GLN A 194 -9.28 -13.09 -16.27
CA GLN A 194 -8.19 -12.55 -17.08
C GLN A 194 -7.27 -13.64 -17.65
N MET A 195 -7.33 -14.85 -17.08
CA MET A 195 -6.66 -16.05 -17.59
C MET A 195 -7.47 -16.69 -18.72
#